data_AF-A0A7J8QJZ1-F1
#
_entry.id   AF-A0A7J8QJZ1-F1
#
_cell.length_a   1.000
_cell.length_b   1.000
_cell.length_c   1.000
_cell.angle_alpha   90.00
_cell.angle_beta   90.00
_cell.angle_gamma   90.00
#
_symmetry.space_group_name_H-M   'P 1'
#
loop_
_entity.id
_entity.type
_entity.pdbx_description
1 polymer ?
#
loop_
_entity_poly.entity_id
_entity_poly.type
_entity_poly.pdbx_seq_one_letter_code
_entity_poly.pdbx_strand_id
1 'polypeptide(L)' 'MTVEEADSSSKWSREQDKAFENALASYPEDFSDRWEKIAANVPGKTLEEIKEHYELL' A
#
# COMPACT_ATOMS: atom_id res chain seq x y z
N MET A 1 26.94 6.24 -17.13
CA MET A 1 26.30 6.38 -15.82
C MET A 1 24.81 6.12 -16.02
N THR A 2 24.38 4.87 -15.94
CA THR A 2 22.97 4.53 -15.81
C THR A 2 22.71 4.50 -14.31
N VAL A 3 22.17 5.60 -13.80
CA VAL A 3 21.66 5.65 -12.43
C VAL A 3 20.37 4.84 -12.43
N GLU A 4 20.51 3.54 -12.24
CA GLU A 4 19.42 2.71 -11.76
C GLU A 4 19.33 2.96 -10.25
N GLU A 5 18.85 4.14 -9.89
CA GLU A 5 18.19 4.27 -8.60
C GLU A 5 16.90 3.46 -8.73
N ALA A 6 16.98 2.20 -8.33
CA ALA A 6 15.82 1.48 -7.84
C ALA A 6 15.42 2.14 -6.51
N ASP A 7 14.97 3.38 -6.60
CA ASP A 7 14.14 4.00 -5.58
C ASP A 7 13.01 3.03 -5.27
N SER A 8 12.55 3.06 -4.03
CA SER A 8 11.44 2.30 -3.46
C SER A 8 10.16 2.27 -4.33
N SER A 9 10.10 3.07 -5.40
CA SER A 9 9.18 3.04 -6.54
C SER A 9 9.05 1.69 -7.26
N SER A 10 9.95 0.71 -7.07
CA SER A 10 9.79 -0.61 -7.73
C SER A 10 8.80 -1.55 -7.03
N LYS A 11 8.39 -1.25 -5.78
CA LYS A 11 7.47 -2.14 -5.04
C LYS A 11 6.00 -1.85 -5.32
N TRP A 12 5.60 -0.60 -5.55
CA TRP A 12 4.20 -0.22 -5.69
C TRP A 12 3.94 0.41 -7.06
N SER A 13 2.96 -0.13 -7.76
CA SER A 13 2.45 0.49 -8.98
C SER A 13 1.47 1.60 -8.64
N ARG A 14 1.33 2.57 -9.54
CA ARG A 14 0.38 3.68 -9.39
C ARG A 14 -1.07 3.21 -9.16
N GLU A 15 -1.44 2.06 -9.73
CA GLU A 15 -2.75 1.46 -9.53
C GLU A 15 -2.91 0.90 -8.11
N GLN A 16 -1.85 0.30 -7.55
CA GLN A 16 -1.82 -0.19 -6.18
C GLN A 16 -1.84 0.96 -5.17
N ASP A 17 -1.06 2.03 -5.39
CA ASP A 17 -1.08 3.24 -4.55
C ASP A 17 -2.48 3.83 -4.50
N LYS A 18 -3.09 4.03 -5.67
CA LYS A 18 -4.45 4.56 -5.75
C LYS A 18 -5.45 3.65 -5.04
N ALA A 19 -5.34 2.33 -5.20
CA ALA A 19 -6.21 1.38 -4.52
C ALA A 19 -6.04 1.46 -2.99
N PHE A 20 -4.80 1.59 -2.53
CA PHE A 20 -4.45 1.70 -1.12
C PHE A 20 -4.97 3.02 -0.51
N GLU A 21 -4.79 4.16 -1.16
CA GLU A 21 -5.32 5.45 -0.70
C GLU A 21 -6.85 5.44 -0.61
N ASN A 22 -7.53 4.87 -1.62
CA ASN A 22 -8.99 4.72 -1.59
C ASN A 22 -9.45 3.79 -0.46
N ALA A 23 -8.71 2.72 -0.21
CA ALA A 23 -9.01 1.81 0.89
C ALA A 23 -8.75 2.48 2.26
N LEU A 24 -7.68 3.26 2.42
CA LEU A 24 -7.42 4.04 3.64
C LEU A 24 -8.56 5.03 3.92
N ALA A 25 -9.09 5.68 2.90
CA ALA A 25 -10.23 6.58 3.03
C ALA A 25 -11.54 5.85 3.39
N SER A 26 -11.68 4.60 2.97
CA SER A 26 -12.87 3.76 3.22
C SER A 26 -12.84 3.07 4.59
N TYR A 27 -11.65 2.78 5.12
CA TYR A 27 -11.44 2.07 6.37
C TYR A 27 -10.64 2.95 7.34
N PRO A 28 -11.28 3.68 8.27
CA PRO A 28 -10.59 4.48 9.27
C PRO A 28 -9.87 3.62 10.33
N GLU A 29 -9.04 4.25 11.15
CA GLU A 29 -8.16 3.60 12.14
C GLU A 29 -8.88 2.78 13.23
N ASP A 30 -10.15 3.06 13.51
CA ASP A 30 -10.96 2.33 14.51
C ASP A 30 -11.35 0.90 14.09
N PHE A 31 -11.12 0.51 12.83
CA PHE A 31 -11.41 -0.85 12.39
C PHE A 31 -10.32 -1.81 12.82
N SER A 32 -10.65 -2.79 13.68
CA SER A 32 -9.73 -3.84 14.11
C SER A 32 -9.16 -4.64 12.93
N ASP A 33 -9.96 -4.86 11.88
CA ASP A 33 -9.58 -5.60 10.68
C ASP A 33 -9.17 -4.68 9.51
N ARG A 34 -8.86 -3.39 9.78
CA ARG A 34 -8.57 -2.36 8.76
C ARG A 34 -7.57 -2.86 7.72
N TRP A 35 -6.46 -3.40 8.19
CA TRP A 35 -5.37 -3.84 7.32
C TRP A 35 -5.78 -4.99 6.41
N GLU A 36 -6.60 -5.92 6.90
CA GLU A 36 -7.11 -7.05 6.10
C GLU A 36 -8.05 -6.55 5.01
N LYS A 37 -8.89 -5.56 5.33
CA LYS A 37 -9.76 -4.90 4.36
C LYS A 37 -8.95 -4.12 3.30
N ILE A 38 -7.90 -3.41 3.70
CA ILE A 38 -7.04 -2.68 2.77
C ILE A 38 -6.31 -3.67 1.84
N ALA A 39 -5.70 -4.72 2.39
CA ALA A 39 -5.02 -5.74 1.60
C ALA A 39 -5.97 -6.43 0.59
N ALA A 40 -7.22 -6.68 0.98
CA ALA A 40 -8.23 -7.22 0.07
C ALA A 40 -8.58 -6.28 -1.10
N ASN A 41 -8.37 -4.97 -0.96
CA ASN A 41 -8.63 -3.97 -2.00
C ASN A 41 -7.39 -3.67 -2.87
N VAL A 42 -6.20 -4.11 -2.46
CA VAL A 42 -4.94 -3.84 -3.17
C VAL A 42 -4.39 -5.16 -3.73
N PRO A 43 -4.74 -5.52 -4.98
CA PRO A 43 -4.34 -6.79 -5.56
C PRO A 43 -2.81 -6.89 -5.71
N GLY A 44 -2.27 -8.05 -5.38
CA GLY A 44 -0.84 -8.33 -5.47
C GLY A 44 -0.01 -7.73 -4.33
N LYS A 45 -0.66 -7.25 -3.26
CA LYS A 45 0.01 -6.80 -2.03
C LYS A 45 -0.42 -7.62 -0.83
N THR A 46 0.57 -7.93 0.01
CA THR A 46 0.35 -8.61 1.28
C THR A 46 0.07 -7.62 2.39
N LEU A 47 -0.61 -8.09 3.44
CA LEU A 47 -0.86 -7.32 4.68
C LEU A 47 0.39 -6.64 5.24
N GLU A 48 1.53 -7.32 5.15
CA GLU A 48 2.80 -6.83 5.66
C GLU A 48 3.31 -5.65 4.81
N GLU A 49 3.23 -5.77 3.48
CA GLU A 49 3.55 -4.67 2.56
C GLU A 49 2.59 -3.48 2.72
N ILE A 50 1.30 -3.73 2.98
CA ILE A 50 0.32 -2.66 3.26
C ILE A 50 0.76 -1.85 4.49
N LYS A 51 1.16 -2.54 5.57
CA LYS A 51 1.61 -1.90 6.81
C LYS A 51 2.94 -1.18 6.61
N GLU A 52 3.92 -1.82 5.96
CA GLU A 52 5.21 -1.18 5.62
C GLU A 52 4.97 0.10 4.81
N HIS A 53 4.07 0.06 3.82
CA HIS A 53 3.75 1.22 2.99
C HIS A 53 3.07 2.35 3.77
N TYR A 54 2.19 2.01 4.72
CA TYR A 54 1.56 3.00 5.60
C TYR A 54 2.57 3.68 6.52
N GLU A 55 3.54 2.94 7.07
CA GLU A 55 4.58 3.51 7.95
C GLU A 55 5.56 4.42 7.20
N LEU A 56 5.62 4.31 5.86
CA LEU A 56 6.46 5.13 4.99
C LEU A 56 5.74 6.37 4.42
N LEU A 57 4.43 6.51 4.69
CA LEU A 57 3.55 7.56 4.19
C LEU A 57 3.61 8.83 5.06
#